data_AF-A0A1V5QTV0-F1
#
_entry.id   AF-A0A1V5QTV0-F1
#
_cell.length_a   1.000
_cell.length_b   1.000
_cell.length_c   1.000
_cell.angle_alpha   90.00
_cell.angle_beta   90.00
_cell.angle_gamma   90.00
#
_symmetry.space_group_name_H-M   'P 1'
#
loop_
_entity.id
_entity.type
_entity.pdbx_description
1 polymer ?
#
loop_
_entity_poly.entity_id
_entity_poly.type
_entity_poly.pdbx_seq_one_letter_code
_entity_poly.pdbx_strand_id
1 'polypeptide(L)'
;MSAAIHRRILERRAAIENARRQEAERAAFLAAAKGEQGKDGQDGEKGDKPKHEWKGTALRFENPDGTWGKLVDLKGDPGRPGRSGSSGGLDLAALPPAANWPQPDTVIVRQNGQWVMATLEQWLAWQTAPQPVTVNGETVSINGQAVTVRG
;
A
#
# COMPACT_ATOMS: atom_id res chain seq x y z
N MET A 1 -57.11 31.89 -63.38
CA MET A 1 -55.68 31.52 -63.22
C MET A 1 -55.52 30.38 -62.19
N SER A 2 -56.03 29.16 -62.44
CA SER A 2 -55.98 28.05 -61.45
C SER A 2 -55.39 26.73 -61.98
N ALA A 3 -55.51 26.43 -63.28
CA ALA A 3 -55.01 25.16 -63.83
C ALA A 3 -53.46 25.04 -63.93
N ALA A 4 -52.76 26.16 -64.20
CA ALA A 4 -51.30 26.16 -64.35
C ALA A 4 -50.55 25.94 -63.04
N ILE A 5 -51.10 26.43 -61.92
CA ILE A 5 -50.51 26.25 -60.58
C ILE A 5 -50.62 24.79 -60.14
N HIS A 6 -51.78 24.16 -60.34
CA HIS A 6 -52.00 22.77 -59.97
C HIS A 6 -51.10 21.81 -60.75
N ARG A 7 -50.93 22.04 -62.06
CA ARG A 7 -50.02 21.25 -62.91
C ARG A 7 -48.58 21.31 -62.40
N ARG A 8 -48.09 22.51 -62.06
CA ARG A 8 -46.73 22.72 -61.55
C ARG A 8 -46.49 22.05 -60.19
N ILE A 9 -47.52 21.95 -59.35
CA ILE A 9 -47.45 21.22 -58.07
C ILE A 9 -47.30 19.72 -58.31
N LEU A 10 -48.07 19.15 -59.24
CA LEU A 10 -48.00 17.72 -59.56
C LEU A 10 -46.67 17.34 -60.20
N GLU A 11 -46.19 18.13 -61.17
CA GLU A 11 -44.90 17.90 -61.82
C GLU A 11 -43.74 17.96 -60.82
N ARG A 12 -43.79 18.92 -59.87
CA ARG A 12 -42.77 19.04 -58.82
C ARG A 12 -42.81 17.86 -57.84
N ARG A 13 -43.99 17.32 -57.52
CA ARG A 13 -44.12 16.11 -56.70
C ARG A 13 -43.53 14.88 -57.41
N ALA A 14 -43.88 14.68 -58.68
CA ALA A 14 -43.34 13.58 -59.49
C ALA A 14 -41.82 13.67 -59.67
N ALA A 15 -41.28 14.88 -59.89
CA ALA A 15 -39.84 15.09 -59.98
C ALA A 15 -39.11 14.79 -58.66
N ILE A 16 -39.71 15.14 -57.52
CA ILE A 16 -39.15 14.83 -56.20
C ILE A 16 -39.16 13.32 -55.96
N GLU A 17 -40.24 12.63 -56.32
CA GLU A 17 -40.33 11.17 -56.16
C GLU A 17 -39.32 10.44 -57.06
N ASN A 18 -39.17 10.86 -58.31
CA ASN A 18 -38.19 10.30 -59.23
C ASN A 18 -36.75 10.53 -58.76
N ALA A 19 -36.45 11.73 -58.23
CA ALA A 19 -35.12 12.04 -57.67
C ALA A 19 -34.81 11.16 -56.45
N ARG A 20 -35.76 10.99 -55.53
CA ARG A 20 -35.62 10.10 -54.37
C ARG A 20 -35.37 8.66 -54.78
N ARG A 21 -36.05 8.18 -55.82
CA ARG A 21 -35.86 6.83 -56.35
C ARG A 21 -34.47 6.64 -56.95
N GLN A 22 -33.99 7.58 -57.76
CA GLN A 22 -32.64 7.51 -58.34
C GLN A 22 -31.55 7.59 -57.26
N GLU A 23 -31.75 8.41 -56.24
CA GLU A 23 -30.82 8.51 -55.11
C GLU A 23 -30.77 7.21 -54.30
N ALA A 24 -31.93 6.58 -54.06
CA ALA A 24 -32.01 5.28 -53.41
C ALA A 24 -31.33 4.16 -54.23
N GLU A 25 -31.54 4.12 -55.55
CA GLU A 25 -30.90 3.15 -56.44
C GLU A 25 -29.38 3.35 -56.49
N ARG A 26 -28.91 4.60 -56.54
CA ARG A 26 -27.48 4.93 -56.48
C ARG A 26 -26.87 4.55 -55.13
N ALA A 27 -27.57 4.82 -54.03
CA ALA A 27 -27.13 4.43 -52.69
C ALA A 27 -27.06 2.90 -52.54
N ALA A 28 -28.03 2.17 -53.09
CA ALA A 28 -28.04 0.71 -53.08
C ALA A 28 -26.88 0.13 -53.89
N PHE A 29 -26.58 0.68 -55.07
CA PHE A 29 -25.43 0.26 -55.87
C PHE A 29 -24.10 0.51 -55.15
N LEU A 30 -23.94 1.67 -54.52
CA LEU A 30 -22.74 2.00 -53.75
C LEU A 30 -22.59 1.12 -52.51
N ALA A 31 -23.68 0.77 -51.85
CA ALA A 31 -23.68 -0.16 -50.73
C ALA A 31 -23.34 -1.58 -51.17
N ALA A 32 -23.89 -2.06 -52.30
CA ALA A 32 -23.55 -3.36 -52.85
C ALA A 32 -22.09 -3.45 -53.34
N ALA A 33 -21.53 -2.35 -53.86
CA ALA A 33 -20.12 -2.27 -54.25
C ALA A 33 -19.19 -2.22 -53.02
N LYS A 34 -19.64 -1.62 -51.92
CA LYS A 34 -18.94 -1.59 -50.64
C LYS A 34 -19.28 -2.86 -49.86
N GLY A 35 -18.58 -3.95 -50.18
CA GLY A 35 -18.74 -5.22 -49.46
C GLY A 35 -18.72 -5.06 -47.95
N GLU A 36 -19.36 -5.99 -47.24
CA GLU A 36 -19.40 -5.96 -45.78
C GLU A 36 -17.99 -5.98 -45.20
N GLN A 37 -17.75 -5.13 -44.20
CA GLN A 37 -16.51 -5.18 -43.44
C GLN A 37 -16.40 -6.57 -42.80
N GLY A 38 -15.25 -7.23 -42.99
CA GLY A 38 -15.00 -8.53 -42.37
C GLY A 38 -15.15 -8.43 -40.85
N LYS A 39 -15.63 -9.52 -40.23
CA LYS A 39 -15.64 -9.63 -38.77
C LYS A 39 -14.24 -9.40 -38.22
N ASP A 40 -14.15 -8.72 -37.09
CA ASP A 40 -12.89 -8.59 -36.36
C ASP A 40 -12.35 -9.99 -36.01
N GLY A 41 -11.03 -10.12 -36.00
CA GLY A 41 -10.36 -11.34 -35.58
C GLY A 41 -10.67 -11.65 -34.12
N GLN A 42 -10.66 -12.94 -33.76
CA GLN A 42 -10.71 -13.32 -32.34
C GLN A 42 -9.40 -12.94 -31.66
N ASP A 43 -9.49 -12.50 -30.40
CA ASP A 43 -8.32 -12.33 -29.56
C ASP A 43 -7.54 -13.64 -29.45
N GLY A 44 -6.21 -13.54 -29.44
CA GLY A 44 -5.34 -14.71 -29.26
C GLY A 44 -5.49 -15.34 -27.88
N GLU A 45 -5.18 -16.63 -27.79
CA GLU A 45 -5.16 -17.33 -26.50
C GLU A 45 -4.13 -16.71 -25.55
N LYS A 46 -4.43 -16.78 -24.26
CA LYS A 46 -3.50 -16.34 -23.22
C LYS A 46 -2.32 -17.31 -23.18
N GLY A 47 -1.09 -16.79 -23.32
CA GLY A 47 0.12 -17.59 -23.19
C GLY A 47 0.31 -18.20 -21.80
N ASP A 48 1.04 -19.31 -21.75
CA ASP A 48 1.40 -19.99 -20.51
C ASP A 48 2.28 -19.12 -19.60
N LYS A 49 2.18 -19.34 -18.28
CA LYS A 49 3.05 -18.67 -17.32
C LYS A 49 4.48 -19.25 -17.44
N PRO A 50 5.52 -18.40 -17.53
CA PRO A 50 6.90 -18.89 -17.56
C PRO A 50 7.30 -19.52 -16.22
N LYS A 51 8.06 -20.61 -16.26
CA LYS A 51 8.70 -21.15 -15.05
C LYS A 51 9.75 -20.19 -14.53
N HIS A 52 10.06 -20.31 -13.24
CA HIS A 52 11.07 -19.50 -12.58
C HIS A 52 11.89 -20.35 -11.61
N GLU A 53 13.13 -19.92 -11.38
CA GLU A 53 14.06 -20.58 -10.46
C GLU A 53 14.81 -19.55 -9.61
N TRP A 54 14.96 -19.87 -8.32
CA TRP A 54 15.74 -19.09 -7.35
C TRP A 54 17.06 -19.77 -7.01
N LYS A 55 18.14 -18.98 -6.93
CA LYS A 55 19.43 -19.39 -6.38
C LYS A 55 19.95 -18.31 -5.43
N GLY A 56 19.76 -18.51 -4.13
CA GLY A 56 20.02 -17.47 -3.13
C GLY A 56 19.10 -16.27 -3.37
N THR A 57 19.69 -15.09 -3.59
CA THR A 57 18.98 -13.84 -3.91
C THR A 57 18.76 -13.64 -5.41
N ALA A 58 19.15 -14.60 -6.25
CA ALA A 58 19.08 -14.47 -7.69
C ALA A 58 17.89 -15.22 -8.32
N LEU A 59 17.27 -14.63 -9.35
CA LEU A 59 16.07 -15.11 -10.04
C LEU A 59 16.29 -15.19 -11.56
N ARG A 60 15.79 -16.26 -12.20
CA ARG A 60 15.67 -16.38 -13.67
C ARG A 60 14.34 -16.96 -14.09
N PHE A 61 13.97 -16.71 -15.34
CA PHE A 61 12.76 -17.23 -15.99
C PHE A 61 13.11 -18.16 -17.15
N GLU A 62 12.22 -19.12 -17.42
CA GLU A 62 12.26 -19.95 -18.63
C GLU A 62 11.75 -19.13 -19.82
N ASN A 63 12.48 -19.20 -20.93
CA ASN A 63 12.13 -18.58 -22.21
C ASN A 63 11.06 -19.42 -22.93
N PRO A 64 10.36 -18.84 -23.92
CA PRO A 64 9.36 -19.58 -24.71
C PRO A 64 9.91 -20.81 -25.45
N ASP A 65 11.21 -20.83 -25.76
CA ASP A 65 11.89 -21.95 -26.40
C ASP A 65 12.34 -23.05 -25.41
N GLY A 66 11.97 -22.93 -24.13
CA GLY A 66 12.33 -23.85 -23.05
C GLY A 66 13.75 -23.66 -22.49
N THR A 67 14.53 -22.70 -23.02
CA THR A 67 15.84 -22.37 -22.46
C THR A 67 15.69 -21.49 -21.22
N TRP A 68 16.72 -21.41 -20.38
CA TRP A 68 16.71 -20.52 -19.22
C TRP A 68 17.36 -19.19 -19.55
N GLY A 69 16.68 -18.10 -19.21
CA GLY A 69 17.23 -16.75 -19.26
C GLY A 69 18.34 -16.52 -18.24
N LYS A 70 18.85 -15.28 -18.23
CA LYS A 70 19.91 -14.85 -17.31
C LYS A 70 19.44 -14.91 -15.86
N LEU A 71 20.30 -15.42 -14.98
CA LEU A 71 20.13 -15.36 -13.52
C LEU A 71 20.53 -13.96 -13.01
N VAL A 72 19.58 -13.25 -12.41
CA VAL A 72 19.74 -11.86 -11.96
C VAL A 72 19.73 -11.83 -10.43
N ASP A 73 20.82 -11.35 -9.81
CA ASP A 73 20.88 -11.13 -8.36
C ASP A 73 20.07 -9.90 -7.95
N LEU A 74 19.11 -10.10 -7.05
CA LEU A 74 18.18 -9.07 -6.58
C LEU A 74 18.61 -8.47 -5.24
N LYS A 75 19.73 -8.90 -4.66
CA LYS A 75 20.19 -8.45 -3.34
C LYS A 75 20.42 -6.93 -3.26
N GLY A 76 20.67 -6.29 -4.40
CA GLY A 76 20.98 -4.87 -4.48
C GLY A 76 22.25 -4.50 -3.70
N ASP A 77 22.67 -3.25 -3.81
CA ASP A 77 23.73 -2.73 -2.95
C ASP A 77 23.21 -2.56 -1.52
N PRO A 78 24.09 -2.70 -0.50
CA PRO A 78 23.74 -2.33 0.86
C PRO A 78 23.18 -0.90 0.89
N GLY A 79 22.15 -0.69 1.71
CA GLY A 79 21.64 0.65 1.98
C GLY A 79 22.75 1.56 2.50
N ARG A 80 22.61 2.88 2.28
CA ARG A 80 23.55 3.86 2.86
C ARG A 80 23.61 3.64 4.38
N PRO A 81 24.80 3.74 5.00
CA PRO A 81 24.90 3.77 6.45
C PRO A 81 23.89 4.79 6.99
N GLY A 82 23.18 4.41 8.06
CA GLY A 82 22.35 5.37 8.79
C GLY A 82 23.19 6.59 9.11
N ARG A 83 22.60 7.79 9.02
CA ARG A 83 23.30 9.00 9.45
C ARG A 83 23.77 8.73 10.88
N SER A 84 25.09 8.68 11.09
CA SER A 84 25.64 8.59 12.44
C SER A 84 24.88 9.60 13.27
N GLY A 85 24.15 9.13 14.29
CA GLY A 85 23.60 10.02 15.30
C GLY A 85 24.78 10.90 15.69
N SER A 86 24.64 12.21 15.50
CA SER A 86 25.74 13.13 15.70
C SER A 86 26.39 12.72 17.01
N SER A 87 27.61 12.22 16.95
CA SER A 87 28.51 12.23 18.09
C SER A 87 28.88 13.69 18.34
N GLY A 88 27.87 14.52 18.60
CA GLY A 88 27.98 15.41 19.73
C GLY A 88 28.16 14.43 20.86
N GLY A 89 29.41 14.22 21.27
CA GLY A 89 29.64 13.78 22.62
C GLY A 89 28.70 14.63 23.46
N LEU A 90 27.79 13.98 24.19
CA LEU A 90 27.23 14.65 25.34
C LEU A 90 28.47 15.04 26.14
N ASP A 91 28.83 16.31 26.09
CA ASP A 91 29.65 16.85 27.14
C ASP A 91 28.77 16.71 28.38
N LEU A 92 29.00 15.64 29.14
CA LEU A 92 28.30 15.36 30.39
C LEU A 92 28.42 16.55 31.34
N ALA A 93 29.43 17.41 31.18
CA ALA A 93 29.59 18.67 31.89
C ALA A 93 28.82 19.86 31.27
N ALA A 94 28.39 19.78 30.01
CA ALA A 94 27.50 20.75 29.36
C ALA A 94 26.01 20.38 29.47
N LEU A 95 25.68 19.22 30.05
CA LEU A 95 24.31 18.97 30.50
C LEU A 95 23.94 20.06 31.50
N PRO A 96 22.79 20.75 31.35
CA PRO A 96 22.40 21.76 32.31
C PRO A 96 22.41 21.13 33.70
N PRO A 97 23.02 21.80 34.72
CA PRO A 97 23.02 21.27 36.07
C PRO A 97 21.59 20.94 36.46
N ALA A 98 21.41 19.89 37.26
CA ALA A 98 20.13 19.28 37.60
C ALA A 98 19.05 20.24 38.17
N ALA A 99 19.36 21.51 38.34
CA ALA A 99 18.58 22.54 38.99
C ALA A 99 17.16 22.74 38.42
N ASN A 100 16.92 22.50 37.11
CA ASN A 100 15.62 22.78 36.47
C ASN A 100 15.08 21.66 35.56
N TRP A 101 15.47 20.39 35.78
CA TRP A 101 14.87 19.31 35.00
C TRP A 101 13.43 19.11 35.50
N PRO A 102 12.40 19.25 34.64
CA PRO A 102 11.09 18.76 34.99
C PRO A 102 11.24 17.28 35.35
N GLN A 103 10.65 16.88 36.49
CA GLN A 103 10.61 15.47 36.84
C GLN A 103 10.10 14.69 35.63
N PRO A 104 10.78 13.60 35.23
CA PRO A 104 10.35 12.87 34.04
C PRO A 104 8.96 12.28 34.30
N ASP A 105 8.03 12.41 33.36
CA ASP A 105 6.72 11.78 33.51
C ASP A 105 6.83 10.24 33.47
N THR A 106 7.85 9.72 32.79
CA THR A 106 8.10 8.28 32.61
C THR A 106 9.56 7.89 32.76
N VAL A 107 9.79 6.65 33.19
CA VAL A 107 11.09 6.00 33.28
C VAL A 107 11.05 4.64 32.59
N ILE A 108 12.15 4.25 31.96
CA ILE A 108 12.30 2.91 31.38
C ILE A 108 13.08 2.05 32.38
N VAL A 109 12.46 0.96 32.83
CA VAL A 109 13.05 0.00 33.77
C VAL A 109 13.16 -1.38 33.12
N ARG A 110 14.08 -2.21 33.61
CA ARG A 110 14.19 -3.61 33.18
C ARG A 110 13.58 -4.53 34.25
N GLN A 111 12.49 -5.20 33.92
CA GLN A 111 11.79 -6.13 34.81
C GLN A 111 11.76 -7.52 34.15
N ASN A 112 12.21 -8.55 34.88
CA ASN A 112 12.22 -9.94 34.40
C ASN A 112 12.84 -10.11 33.00
N GLY A 113 13.90 -9.35 32.72
CA GLY A 113 14.60 -9.36 31.43
C GLY A 113 13.96 -8.52 30.32
N GLN A 114 12.75 -7.99 30.51
CA GLN A 114 12.05 -7.14 29.56
C GLN A 114 12.18 -5.65 29.91
N TRP A 115 12.22 -4.79 28.90
CA TRP A 115 12.17 -3.35 29.07
C TRP A 115 10.72 -2.91 29.22
N VAL A 116 10.40 -2.25 30.32
CA VAL A 116 9.06 -1.77 30.68
C VAL A 116 9.13 -0.26 30.87
N MET A 117 8.22 0.46 30.24
CA MET A 117 8.03 1.89 30.48
C MET A 117 7.03 2.06 31.63
N ALA A 118 7.42 2.77 32.68
CA ALA A 118 6.62 3.05 33.86
C ALA A 118 6.47 4.57 34.06
N THR A 119 5.42 5.01 34.73
CA THR A 119 5.35 6.40 35.20
C THR A 119 6.35 6.62 36.32
N LEU A 120 6.81 7.86 36.51
CA LEU A 120 7.68 8.18 37.65
C LEU A 120 7.00 7.84 38.99
N GLU A 121 5.70 8.09 39.11
CA GLU A 121 4.91 7.72 40.29
C GLU A 121 4.92 6.20 40.52
N GLN A 122 4.72 5.41 39.47
CA GLN A 122 4.73 3.95 39.55
C GLN A 122 6.11 3.43 39.98
N TRP A 123 7.19 4.02 39.47
CA TRP A 123 8.55 3.66 39.85
C TRP A 123 8.91 4.07 41.28
N LEU A 124 8.45 5.24 41.73
CA LEU A 124 8.62 5.68 43.13
C LEU A 124 7.82 4.79 44.09
N ALA A 125 6.62 4.36 43.70
CA ALA A 125 5.83 3.41 44.47
C ALA A 125 6.55 2.07 44.61
N TRP A 126 7.27 1.58 43.60
CA TRP A 126 8.08 0.36 43.73
C TRP A 126 9.25 0.49 44.71
N GLN A 127 9.88 1.66 44.78
CA GLN A 127 10.99 1.90 45.71
C GLN A 127 10.53 2.07 47.16
N THR A 128 9.31 2.59 47.36
CA THR A 128 8.77 2.90 48.68
C THR A 128 7.74 1.87 49.16
N ALA A 129 7.43 0.87 48.33
CA ALA A 129 6.53 -0.22 48.67
C ALA A 129 7.07 -0.96 49.91
N PRO A 130 6.30 -0.98 51.02
CA PRO A 130 6.71 -1.66 52.23
C PRO A 130 6.96 -3.15 51.94
N GLN A 131 8.17 -3.62 52.21
CA GLN A 131 8.49 -5.04 52.01
C GLN A 131 8.11 -5.80 53.28
N PRO A 132 7.29 -6.87 53.19
CA PRO A 132 6.92 -7.66 54.36
C PRO A 132 8.16 -8.33 54.96
N VAL A 133 8.30 -8.25 56.28
CA VAL A 133 9.32 -9.00 57.01
C VAL A 133 8.91 -10.46 57.01
N THR A 134 9.79 -11.34 56.54
CA THR A 134 9.58 -12.78 56.58
C THR A 134 10.62 -13.45 57.46
N VAL A 135 10.19 -14.46 58.23
CA VAL A 135 11.08 -15.35 58.99
C VAL A 135 10.78 -16.77 58.51
N ASN A 136 11.78 -17.47 57.97
CA ASN A 136 11.62 -18.79 57.35
C ASN A 136 10.57 -18.87 56.23
N GLY A 137 10.33 -17.76 55.53
CA GLY A 137 9.34 -17.67 54.44
C GLY A 137 7.91 -17.34 54.88
N GLU A 138 7.66 -17.18 56.17
CA GLU A 138 6.36 -16.77 56.71
C GLU A 138 6.36 -15.26 57.06
N THR A 139 5.32 -14.53 56.63
CA THR A 139 5.20 -13.09 56.88
C THR A 139 4.90 -12.81 58.34
N VAL A 140 5.77 -12.03 59.00
CA VAL A 140 5.58 -11.58 60.37
C VAL A 140 4.44 -10.56 60.38
N SER A 141 3.43 -10.76 61.22
CA SER A 141 2.29 -9.86 61.38
C SER A 141 2.01 -9.57 62.85
N ILE A 142 1.63 -8.32 63.18
CA ILE A 142 1.21 -7.91 64.51
C ILE A 142 -0.23 -7.38 64.40
N ASN A 143 -1.16 -7.91 65.20
CA ASN A 143 -2.59 -7.57 65.16
C ASN A 143 -3.23 -7.69 63.76
N GLY A 144 -2.80 -8.67 62.96
CA GLY A 144 -3.31 -8.91 61.60
C GLY A 144 -2.73 -7.98 60.53
N GLN A 145 -1.80 -7.09 60.88
CA GLN A 145 -1.07 -6.25 59.92
C GLN A 145 0.34 -6.79 59.72
N ALA A 146 0.76 -6.97 58.46
CA ALA A 146 2.11 -7.38 58.14
C ALA A 146 3.13 -6.34 58.64
N VAL A 147 4.13 -6.81 59.36
CA VAL A 147 5.29 -5.98 59.72
C VAL A 147 6.06 -5.76 58.43
N THR A 148 6.27 -4.50 58.09
CA THR A 148 6.95 -4.11 56.86
C THR A 148 8.16 -3.25 57.19
N VAL A 149 9.22 -3.38 56.40
CA VAL A 149 10.41 -2.52 56.49
C VAL A 149 10.38 -1.55 55.32
N ARG A 150 10.66 -0.29 55.59
CA ARG A 150 10.96 0.71 54.55
C ARG A 150 12.44 0.58 54.22
N GLY A 151 12.75 0.32 52.95
CA GLY A 151 14.10 0.37 52.42
C GLY A 151 14.67 1.78 52.42
#